data_AF-A0AAD5BZG0-F1
#
_entry.id   AF-A0AAD5BZG0-F1
#
_cell.length_a   1.000
_cell.length_b   1.000
_cell.length_c   1.000
_cell.angle_alpha   90.00
_cell.angle_beta   90.00
_cell.angle_gamma   90.00
#
_symmetry.space_group_name_H-M   'P 1'
#
loop_
_entity.id
_entity.type
_entity.pdbx_description
1 polymer ?
#
loop_
_entity_poly.entity_id
_entity_poly.type
_entity_poly.pdbx_seq_one_letter_code
_entity_poly.pdbx_strand_id
1 'polypeptide(L)'
;MAGVISGRLAAIIHHHHHHHTTLIPTHLHQQPTIKLPTIHARRPSTMSASAITPTTSLDNLTIQPTIPSSGCWSEFAGNISGEWDGFGADFTVDGKPIELPENVVPNAYREWEVQVFDWQTQCPTLAQPDNSSVIYKLVRLLPTVGCEADAATRYSVEERVIGGEDNMVSSFAYQASGCYTAVWSTQKSASLKVLELEHCLIDPRDKESRVRVIQIVSVEGNKLVLKNIKVFVEQWYGPFRNGDQLGGCAIRDSAFATTKVLNGSEVSGVWQRSNSIARFQDSPNILQELVAVDGIEKSARDADSLVLLPRNLWSSKVELEDGEKTCCEVGWLLEPGRAITSKCVFSINAELKEIIVSSETAA
;
A
#
# COMPACT_ATOMS: atom_id res chain seq x y z
N MET A 1 54.75 -24.25 -57.63
CA MET A 1 54.92 -23.59 -58.95
C MET A 1 54.43 -22.15 -58.77
N ALA A 2 55.28 -21.13 -58.63
CA ALA A 2 56.13 -20.54 -59.67
C ALA A 2 55.31 -20.36 -60.97
N GLY A 3 55.03 -19.19 -61.53
CA GLY A 3 55.43 -17.80 -61.35
C GLY A 3 54.91 -17.05 -62.60
N VAL A 4 55.42 -15.82 -62.84
CA VAL A 4 55.28 -14.99 -64.07
C VAL A 4 53.96 -14.18 -64.14
N ILE A 5 53.91 -12.88 -63.83
CA ILE A 5 54.51 -11.64 -64.41
C ILE A 5 53.82 -11.15 -65.71
N SER A 6 53.56 -9.83 -65.69
CA SER A 6 53.34 -8.88 -66.81
C SER A 6 51.90 -8.37 -66.90
N GLY A 7 51.58 -7.09 -67.06
CA GLY A 7 52.41 -5.91 -67.29
C GLY A 7 51.50 -4.68 -67.43
N ARG A 8 52.07 -3.52 -67.10
CA ARG A 8 51.52 -2.16 -66.96
C ARG A 8 50.60 -1.64 -68.09
N LEU A 9 49.66 -0.78 -67.71
CA LEU A 9 49.43 0.47 -68.44
C LEU A 9 49.17 1.62 -67.46
N ALA A 10 49.94 2.69 -67.64
CA ALA A 10 49.93 3.91 -66.85
C ALA A 10 48.97 4.93 -67.47
N ALA A 11 48.25 5.67 -66.61
CA ALA A 11 47.73 6.98 -66.95
C ALA A 11 48.08 7.93 -65.80
N ILE A 12 48.96 8.87 -66.11
CA ILE A 12 49.41 9.99 -65.29
C ILE A 12 48.38 11.11 -65.46
N ILE A 13 47.85 11.65 -64.37
CA ILE A 13 47.30 13.01 -64.32
C ILE A 13 47.92 13.73 -63.13
N HIS A 14 48.48 14.90 -63.43
CA HIS A 14 49.23 15.79 -62.55
C HIS A 14 48.33 16.64 -61.64
N HIS A 15 48.85 16.87 -60.43
CA HIS A 15 48.78 18.07 -59.57
C HIS A 15 47.45 18.82 -59.34
N HIS A 16 47.04 18.89 -58.07
CA HIS A 16 47.30 20.09 -57.26
C HIS A 16 47.29 19.80 -55.75
N HIS A 17 48.35 20.25 -55.07
CA HIS A 17 48.44 20.35 -53.61
C HIS A 17 47.44 21.39 -53.08
N HIS A 18 46.70 21.04 -52.03
CA HIS A 18 46.37 21.97 -50.97
C HIS A 18 46.54 21.28 -49.62
N HIS A 19 47.62 21.65 -48.93
CA HIS A 19 47.79 21.46 -47.50
C HIS A 19 46.76 22.34 -46.78
N HIS A 20 45.93 21.75 -45.94
CA HIS A 20 45.33 22.45 -44.81
C HIS A 20 45.68 21.73 -43.52
N THR A 21 46.82 22.16 -42.98
CA THR A 21 47.18 22.02 -41.57
C THR A 21 46.34 23.04 -40.81
N THR A 22 45.45 22.60 -39.92
CA THR A 22 44.80 23.48 -38.96
C THR A 22 45.28 23.16 -37.55
N LEU A 23 45.99 24.16 -37.03
CA LEU A 23 46.59 24.26 -35.72
C LEU A 23 45.52 24.30 -34.62
N ILE A 24 45.83 23.63 -33.52
CA ILE A 24 45.18 23.77 -32.22
C ILE A 24 45.51 25.16 -31.66
N PRO A 25 44.51 26.00 -31.29
CA PRO A 25 44.75 27.17 -30.47
C PRO A 25 44.43 26.86 -29.01
N THR A 26 45.46 26.91 -28.17
CA THR A 26 45.33 27.15 -26.73
C THR A 26 44.90 28.61 -26.51
N HIS A 27 43.77 28.83 -25.84
CA HIS A 27 43.49 30.11 -25.19
C HIS A 27 42.81 29.91 -23.83
N LEU A 28 43.45 30.50 -22.83
CA LEU A 28 42.99 30.68 -21.46
C LEU A 28 41.83 31.68 -21.37
N HIS A 29 41.04 31.48 -20.30
CA HIS A 29 40.16 32.43 -19.61
C HIS A 29 38.83 32.82 -20.28
N GLN A 30 37.72 32.28 -19.76
CA GLN A 30 36.78 32.98 -18.86
C GLN A 30 35.55 32.09 -18.61
N GLN A 31 35.28 31.75 -17.35
CA GLN A 31 34.04 31.07 -16.95
C GLN A 31 32.85 32.02 -17.10
N PRO A 32 31.76 31.63 -17.79
CA PRO A 32 30.50 32.33 -17.66
C PRO A 32 29.80 31.85 -16.39
N THR A 33 29.74 32.71 -15.38
CA THR A 33 28.89 32.54 -14.19
C THR A 33 27.43 32.63 -14.63
N ILE A 34 26.77 31.50 -14.85
CA ILE A 34 25.32 31.45 -15.05
C ILE A 34 24.68 31.68 -13.67
N LYS A 35 24.14 32.88 -13.46
CA LYS A 35 23.28 33.18 -12.31
C LYS A 35 21.95 32.46 -12.50
N LEU A 36 21.64 31.47 -11.66
CA LEU A 36 20.29 30.94 -11.53
C LEU A 36 19.35 32.04 -11.00
N PRO A 37 18.10 32.13 -11.50
CA PRO A 37 17.11 33.02 -10.92
C PRO A 37 16.70 32.53 -9.52
N THR A 38 16.73 33.44 -8.56
CA THR A 38 16.24 33.25 -7.19
C THR A 38 14.75 32.93 -7.20
N ILE A 39 14.38 31.71 -6.81
CA ILE A 39 12.98 31.33 -6.56
C ILE A 39 12.52 32.07 -5.31
N HIS A 40 11.56 32.99 -5.46
CA HIS A 40 10.85 33.58 -4.33
C HIS A 40 10.01 32.52 -3.63
N ALA A 41 10.27 32.32 -2.33
CA ALA A 41 9.40 31.58 -1.43
C ALA A 41 8.01 32.25 -1.43
N ARG A 42 7.00 31.58 -1.98
CA ARG A 42 5.61 32.02 -1.91
C ARG A 42 5.10 31.79 -0.50
N ARG A 43 4.74 32.90 0.15
CA ARG A 43 4.12 33.01 1.46
C ARG A 43 2.85 32.12 1.55
N PRO A 44 2.61 31.40 2.67
CA PRO A 44 1.34 30.71 2.87
C PRO A 44 0.22 31.75 3.05
N SER A 45 -0.81 31.67 2.21
CA SER A 45 -2.04 32.43 2.36
C SER A 45 -2.88 31.80 3.48
N THR A 46 -2.92 32.43 4.64
CA THR A 46 -3.88 32.12 5.70
C THR A 46 -5.29 32.50 5.23
N MET A 47 -6.12 31.52 4.91
CA MET A 47 -7.56 31.72 4.80
C MET A 47 -8.18 31.51 6.18
N SER A 48 -8.58 32.61 6.82
CA SER A 48 -9.34 32.61 8.06
C SER A 48 -10.75 32.10 7.80
N ALA A 49 -11.09 30.92 8.31
CA ALA A 49 -12.47 30.44 8.36
C ALA A 49 -13.16 31.02 9.61
N SER A 50 -14.13 31.91 9.40
CA SER A 50 -15.00 32.41 10.47
C SER A 50 -15.97 31.32 10.89
N ALA A 51 -15.84 30.81 12.11
CA ALA A 51 -16.81 29.91 12.72
C ALA A 51 -18.09 30.69 13.08
N ILE A 52 -19.21 30.26 12.50
CA ILE A 52 -20.55 30.71 12.88
C ILE A 52 -21.07 29.72 13.92
N THR A 53 -21.24 30.17 15.16
CA THR A 53 -21.86 29.41 16.25
C THR A 53 -23.37 29.31 16.02
N PRO A 54 -23.98 28.12 15.96
CA PRO A 54 -25.42 27.98 16.09
C PRO A 54 -25.80 27.92 17.58
N THR A 55 -26.46 28.96 18.06
CA THR A 55 -27.25 28.88 19.29
C THR A 55 -28.48 28.03 19.01
N THR A 56 -28.61 26.88 19.67
CA THR A 56 -29.90 26.18 19.71
C THR A 56 -30.23 25.70 21.12
N SER A 57 -31.49 25.95 21.43
CA SER A 57 -32.20 25.84 22.68
C SER A 57 -32.40 24.40 23.14
N LEU A 58 -32.47 24.27 24.46
CA LEU A 58 -32.87 23.08 25.20
C LEU A 58 -34.36 22.80 24.94
N ASP A 59 -34.70 21.64 24.38
CA ASP A 59 -36.01 21.02 24.59
C ASP A 59 -35.93 19.50 24.50
N ASN A 60 -36.57 18.86 25.48
CA ASN A 60 -36.73 17.42 25.67
C ASN A 60 -37.29 16.72 24.43
N LEU A 61 -36.91 15.44 24.19
CA LEU A 61 -37.85 14.33 23.96
C LEU A 61 -37.14 12.97 23.79
N THR A 62 -37.59 12.01 24.60
CA THR A 62 -37.76 10.56 24.35
C THR A 62 -36.54 9.69 24.04
N ILE A 63 -36.21 8.80 24.98
CA ILE A 63 -35.21 7.74 24.88
C ILE A 63 -35.70 6.66 23.88
N GLN A 64 -35.07 6.60 22.71
CA GLN A 64 -35.09 5.46 21.78
C GLN A 64 -33.70 4.79 21.78
N PRO A 65 -33.58 3.51 21.38
CA PRO A 65 -32.40 2.70 21.65
C PRO A 65 -31.17 3.31 20.97
N THR A 66 -30.12 3.48 21.78
CA THR A 66 -28.87 4.13 21.43
C THR A 66 -28.20 3.41 20.25
N ILE A 67 -28.27 4.04 19.08
CA ILE A 67 -27.37 3.78 17.94
C ILE A 67 -25.94 4.02 18.44
N PRO A 68 -24.94 3.18 18.10
CA PRO A 68 -23.55 3.41 18.50
C PRO A 68 -23.11 4.81 18.05
N SER A 69 -22.32 5.49 18.88
CA SER A 69 -21.98 6.90 18.74
C SER A 69 -21.58 7.30 17.31
N SER A 70 -22.33 8.23 16.71
CA SER A 70 -22.13 8.72 15.33
C SER A 70 -20.77 9.40 15.08
N GLY A 71 -19.99 9.67 16.13
CA GLY A 71 -18.70 10.36 16.02
C GLY A 71 -17.60 9.52 15.37
N CYS A 72 -17.49 8.24 15.73
CA CYS A 72 -16.36 7.40 15.30
C CYS A 72 -16.42 7.07 13.80
N TRP A 73 -17.61 6.77 13.26
CA TRP A 73 -17.75 6.51 11.82
C TRP A 73 -17.49 7.76 10.98
N SER A 74 -18.00 8.92 11.38
CA SER A 74 -17.79 10.16 10.64
C SER A 74 -16.30 10.54 10.58
N GLU A 75 -15.57 10.38 11.70
CA GLU A 75 -14.13 10.61 11.74
C GLU A 75 -13.36 9.57 10.90
N PHE A 76 -13.73 8.28 11.01
CA PHE A 76 -13.20 7.23 10.15
C PHE A 76 -13.39 7.56 8.67
N ALA A 77 -14.61 7.95 8.28
CA ALA A 77 -14.97 8.26 6.91
C ALA A 77 -14.14 9.45 6.37
N GLY A 78 -13.94 10.48 7.20
CA GLY A 78 -13.08 11.61 6.88
C GLY A 78 -11.61 11.21 6.69
N ASN A 79 -11.08 10.31 7.52
CA ASN A 79 -9.66 9.91 7.48
C ASN A 79 -9.34 8.93 6.32
N ILE A 80 -10.31 8.16 5.82
CA ILE A 80 -10.06 7.21 4.71
C ILE A 80 -10.45 7.75 3.33
N SER A 81 -11.30 8.78 3.26
CA SER A 81 -11.80 9.31 1.99
C SER A 81 -10.75 10.16 1.26
N GLY A 82 -10.55 9.90 -0.02
CA GLY A 82 -9.57 10.59 -0.84
C GLY A 82 -9.08 9.79 -2.04
N GLU A 83 -8.22 10.42 -2.80
CA GLU A 83 -7.34 9.78 -3.78
C GLU A 83 -6.09 9.30 -3.07
N TRP A 84 -5.77 8.02 -3.21
CA TRP A 84 -4.60 7.40 -2.61
C TRP A 84 -3.73 6.83 -3.72
N ASP A 85 -2.55 7.39 -3.92
CA ASP A 85 -1.60 6.92 -4.94
C ASP A 85 -0.46 6.17 -4.27
N GLY A 86 0.07 5.14 -4.93
CA GLY A 86 1.12 4.33 -4.31
C GLY A 86 1.64 3.21 -5.17
N PHE A 87 2.20 2.21 -4.49
CA PHE A 87 2.67 0.99 -5.09
C PHE A 87 2.06 -0.22 -4.40
N GLY A 88 1.86 -1.30 -5.16
CA GLY A 88 1.38 -2.58 -4.65
C GLY A 88 2.23 -3.74 -5.16
N ALA A 89 2.56 -4.69 -4.29
CA ALA A 89 3.34 -5.87 -4.65
C ALA A 89 2.79 -7.14 -3.98
N ASP A 90 2.96 -8.26 -4.67
CA ASP A 90 2.57 -9.59 -4.19
C ASP A 90 3.80 -10.31 -3.66
N PHE A 91 3.64 -11.05 -2.57
CA PHE A 91 4.69 -11.79 -1.88
C PHE A 91 4.26 -13.24 -1.64
N THR A 92 5.22 -14.15 -1.70
CA THR A 92 5.03 -15.55 -1.31
C THR A 92 4.76 -15.66 0.19
N VAL A 93 4.37 -16.86 0.65
CA VAL A 93 4.25 -17.15 2.09
C VAL A 93 5.55 -16.95 2.87
N ASP A 94 6.71 -17.04 2.21
CA ASP A 94 8.03 -16.79 2.81
C ASP A 94 8.49 -15.33 2.68
N GLY A 95 7.64 -14.42 2.20
CA GLY A 95 7.97 -12.98 2.09
C GLY A 95 8.85 -12.60 0.90
N LYS A 96 9.02 -13.49 -0.09
CA LYS A 96 9.74 -13.16 -1.32
C LYS A 96 8.80 -12.43 -2.29
N PRO A 97 9.24 -11.32 -2.92
CA PRO A 97 8.41 -10.62 -3.89
C PRO A 97 8.17 -11.49 -5.13
N ILE A 98 6.99 -11.37 -5.72
CA ILE A 98 6.56 -12.11 -6.91
C ILE A 98 6.64 -11.15 -8.11
N GLU A 99 7.39 -11.55 -9.14
CA GLU A 99 7.56 -10.75 -10.35
C GLU A 99 6.23 -10.58 -11.10
N LEU A 100 6.04 -9.41 -11.71
CA LEU A 100 4.90 -9.14 -12.56
C LEU A 100 4.92 -10.06 -13.80
N PRO A 101 3.75 -10.52 -14.28
CA PRO A 101 3.67 -11.35 -15.47
C PRO A 101 4.33 -10.72 -16.70
N GLU A 102 5.04 -11.50 -17.50
CA GLU A 102 5.75 -10.99 -18.68
C GLU A 102 4.84 -10.24 -19.67
N ASN A 103 3.56 -10.63 -19.75
CA ASN A 103 2.59 -10.01 -20.65
C ASN A 103 2.15 -8.59 -20.24
N VAL A 104 2.52 -8.13 -19.03
CA VAL A 104 2.24 -6.77 -18.56
C VAL A 104 3.48 -5.90 -18.47
N VAL A 105 4.68 -6.50 -18.58
CA VAL A 105 5.96 -5.78 -18.49
C VAL A 105 6.47 -5.45 -19.90
N PRO A 106 6.74 -4.17 -20.22
CA PRO A 106 7.31 -3.78 -21.52
C PRO A 106 8.62 -4.50 -21.84
N ASN A 107 8.84 -4.82 -23.13
CA ASN A 107 10.04 -5.54 -23.59
C ASN A 107 11.37 -4.86 -23.21
N ALA A 108 11.38 -3.53 -23.11
CA ALA A 108 12.57 -2.76 -22.72
C ALA A 108 13.15 -3.21 -21.37
N TYR A 109 12.31 -3.54 -20.38
CA TYR A 109 12.77 -4.07 -19.10
C TYR A 109 13.54 -5.39 -19.27
N ARG A 110 13.11 -6.24 -20.20
CA ARG A 110 13.79 -7.51 -20.50
C ARG A 110 15.12 -7.28 -21.20
N GLU A 111 15.16 -6.36 -22.15
CA GLU A 111 16.39 -5.95 -22.84
C GLU A 111 17.43 -5.38 -21.86
N TRP A 112 16.97 -4.79 -20.75
CA TRP A 112 17.83 -4.28 -19.68
C TRP A 112 18.02 -5.26 -18.52
N GLU A 113 17.48 -6.47 -18.60
CA GLU A 113 17.53 -7.49 -17.54
C GLU A 113 16.99 -7.00 -16.18
N VAL A 114 15.98 -6.12 -16.21
CA VAL A 114 15.34 -5.55 -15.02
C VAL A 114 14.02 -6.27 -14.76
N GLN A 115 13.94 -6.95 -13.61
CA GLN A 115 12.70 -7.53 -13.11
C GLN A 115 11.81 -6.46 -12.48
N VAL A 116 10.49 -6.56 -12.71
CA VAL A 116 9.50 -5.62 -12.19
C VAL A 116 8.57 -6.37 -11.24
N PHE A 117 8.42 -5.86 -10.01
CA PHE A 117 7.64 -6.51 -8.95
C PHE A 117 6.43 -5.66 -8.50
N ASP A 118 6.58 -4.35 -8.55
CA ASP A 118 5.59 -3.40 -8.04
C ASP A 118 4.64 -2.93 -9.16
N TRP A 119 3.36 -2.98 -8.88
CA TRP A 119 2.35 -2.19 -9.57
C TRP A 119 2.40 -0.76 -9.08
N GLN A 120 2.35 0.22 -9.99
CA GLN A 120 1.86 1.54 -9.60
C GLN A 120 0.34 1.46 -9.42
N THR A 121 -0.17 1.99 -8.32
CA THR A 121 -1.58 1.86 -7.94
C THR A 121 -2.21 3.20 -7.62
N GLN A 122 -3.51 3.29 -7.90
CA GLN A 122 -4.38 4.30 -7.32
C GLN A 122 -5.54 3.62 -6.60
N CYS A 123 -5.95 4.19 -5.47
CA CYS A 123 -7.00 3.66 -4.62
C CYS A 123 -7.98 4.77 -4.19
N PRO A 124 -8.69 5.42 -5.13
CA PRO A 124 -9.79 6.33 -4.79
C PRO A 124 -10.74 5.64 -3.83
N THR A 125 -10.89 6.21 -2.65
CA THR A 125 -11.69 5.69 -1.54
C THR A 125 -12.71 6.74 -1.13
N LEU A 126 -13.97 6.36 -1.00
CA LEU A 126 -15.03 7.22 -0.50
C LEU A 126 -15.81 6.47 0.58
N ALA A 127 -15.77 6.99 1.78
CA ALA A 127 -16.62 6.57 2.88
C ALA A 127 -17.70 7.62 3.12
N GLN A 128 -18.95 7.18 3.17
CA GLN A 128 -20.09 8.06 3.36
C GLN A 128 -20.37 8.20 4.86
N PRO A 129 -20.31 9.43 5.43
CA PRO A 129 -20.52 9.63 6.86
C PRO A 129 -21.90 9.21 7.37
N ASP A 130 -22.92 9.26 6.52
CA ASP A 130 -24.33 9.16 6.95
C ASP A 130 -24.93 7.75 6.84
N ASN A 131 -24.33 6.83 6.07
CA ASN A 131 -24.92 5.51 5.80
C ASN A 131 -24.00 4.32 6.07
N SER A 132 -22.89 4.55 6.78
CA SER A 132 -21.94 3.51 7.14
C SER A 132 -21.44 2.67 5.94
N SER A 133 -21.23 3.31 4.79
CA SER A 133 -20.74 2.64 3.58
C SER A 133 -19.37 3.14 3.12
N VAL A 134 -18.59 2.26 2.51
CA VAL A 134 -17.31 2.58 1.88
C VAL A 134 -17.27 1.96 0.50
N ILE A 135 -16.84 2.73 -0.48
CA ILE A 135 -16.47 2.25 -1.81
C ILE A 135 -15.03 2.63 -2.09
N TYR A 136 -14.25 1.72 -2.63
CA TYR A 136 -12.95 2.05 -3.19
C TYR A 136 -12.68 1.29 -4.48
N LYS A 137 -11.80 1.84 -5.32
CA LYS A 137 -11.32 1.17 -6.53
C LYS A 137 -9.82 1.00 -6.48
N LEU A 138 -9.33 -0.24 -6.53
CA LEU A 138 -7.92 -0.51 -6.77
C LEU A 138 -7.65 -0.49 -8.28
N VAL A 139 -7.04 0.60 -8.75
CA VAL A 139 -6.56 0.76 -10.11
C VAL A 139 -5.09 0.35 -10.15
N ARG A 140 -4.74 -0.63 -11.00
CA ARG A 140 -3.35 -0.98 -11.29
C ARG A 140 -2.97 -0.40 -12.64
N LEU A 141 -1.79 0.22 -12.71
CA LEU A 141 -1.26 0.80 -13.94
C LEU A 141 -0.17 -0.12 -14.54
N LEU A 142 -0.09 -0.16 -15.87
CA LEU A 142 0.99 -0.85 -16.56
C LEU A 142 2.33 -0.14 -16.25
N PRO A 143 3.42 -0.88 -16.02
CA PRO A 143 4.76 -0.32 -15.99
C PRO A 143 5.09 0.43 -17.28
N THR A 144 5.72 1.60 -17.18
CA THR A 144 6.09 2.45 -18.31
C THR A 144 7.59 2.72 -18.33
N VAL A 145 8.15 2.96 -19.52
CA VAL A 145 9.58 3.30 -19.72
C VAL A 145 9.73 4.52 -20.62
N GLY A 146 10.84 5.24 -20.48
CA GLY A 146 11.19 6.35 -21.37
C GLY A 146 10.24 7.56 -21.27
N CYS A 147 10.09 8.31 -22.36
CA CYS A 147 9.23 9.49 -22.41
C CYS A 147 7.73 9.17 -22.30
N GLU A 148 7.35 7.89 -22.29
CA GLU A 148 5.99 7.40 -22.06
C GLU A 148 5.66 7.32 -20.56
N ALA A 149 6.61 7.64 -19.67
CA ALA A 149 6.39 7.72 -18.22
C ALA A 149 5.28 8.71 -17.82
N ASP A 150 4.95 9.68 -18.68
CA ASP A 150 3.84 10.62 -18.49
C ASP A 150 2.47 10.06 -18.91
N ALA A 151 2.43 8.88 -19.55
CA ALA A 151 1.21 8.22 -20.04
C ALA A 151 0.83 7.03 -19.15
N ALA A 152 0.10 7.30 -18.06
CA ALA A 152 -0.45 6.25 -17.21
C ALA A 152 -1.50 5.42 -17.98
N THR A 153 -1.28 4.12 -18.12
CA THR A 153 -2.24 3.18 -18.74
C THR A 153 -2.80 2.24 -17.70
N ARG A 154 -4.13 2.14 -17.62
CA ARG A 154 -4.81 1.22 -16.69
C ARG A 154 -4.69 -0.22 -17.17
N TYR A 155 -4.21 -1.10 -16.29
CA TYR A 155 -4.22 -2.54 -16.50
C TYR A 155 -5.54 -3.15 -15.99
N SER A 156 -5.90 -2.85 -14.74
CA SER A 156 -7.10 -3.38 -14.10
C SER A 156 -7.74 -2.36 -13.16
N VAL A 157 -9.05 -2.44 -13.01
CA VAL A 157 -9.80 -1.71 -11.98
C VAL A 157 -10.63 -2.73 -11.20
N GLU A 158 -10.39 -2.81 -9.91
CA GLU A 158 -11.14 -3.67 -9.00
C GLU A 158 -11.90 -2.81 -8.01
N GLU A 159 -13.23 -2.91 -7.99
CA GLU A 159 -14.09 -2.15 -7.09
C GLU A 159 -14.50 -3.00 -5.88
N ARG A 160 -14.53 -2.38 -4.71
CA ARG A 160 -14.90 -3.01 -3.44
C ARG A 160 -15.90 -2.13 -2.70
N VAL A 161 -16.98 -2.75 -2.23
CA VAL A 161 -18.08 -2.08 -1.51
C VAL A 161 -18.26 -2.72 -0.14
N ILE A 162 -18.31 -1.88 0.89
CA ILE A 162 -18.54 -2.22 2.30
C ILE A 162 -19.82 -1.51 2.75
N GLY A 163 -20.71 -2.24 3.40
CA GLY A 163 -22.02 -1.73 3.82
C GLY A 163 -22.98 -1.52 2.65
N GLY A 164 -24.22 -1.12 2.97
CA GLY A 164 -25.28 -0.90 1.97
C GLY A 164 -25.83 -2.18 1.33
N GLU A 165 -26.63 -2.00 0.27
CA GLU A 165 -27.28 -3.10 -0.46
C GLU A 165 -26.28 -3.93 -1.28
N ASP A 166 -25.24 -3.30 -1.81
CA ASP A 166 -24.19 -3.92 -2.63
C ASP A 166 -23.00 -4.44 -1.79
N ASN A 167 -23.21 -4.68 -0.49
CA ASN A 167 -22.14 -5.09 0.43
C ASN A 167 -21.42 -6.36 -0.05
N MET A 168 -20.09 -6.27 -0.21
CA MET A 168 -19.24 -7.38 -0.65
C MET A 168 -18.42 -8.01 0.49
N VAL A 169 -18.37 -7.38 1.66
CA VAL A 169 -17.52 -7.84 2.78
C VAL A 169 -18.27 -8.81 3.70
N SER A 170 -17.57 -9.80 4.24
CA SER A 170 -18.13 -10.71 5.24
C SER A 170 -18.09 -10.12 6.65
N SER A 171 -17.05 -9.36 6.98
CA SER A 171 -16.90 -8.66 8.26
C SER A 171 -15.97 -7.46 8.10
N PHE A 172 -16.27 -6.38 8.78
CA PHE A 172 -15.55 -5.12 8.68
C PHE A 172 -15.42 -4.50 10.07
N ALA A 173 -14.19 -4.24 10.49
CA ALA A 173 -13.89 -3.54 11.72
C ALA A 173 -13.17 -2.22 11.41
N TYR A 174 -13.57 -1.12 12.06
CA TYR A 174 -13.03 0.21 11.78
C TYR A 174 -12.73 0.98 13.06
N GLN A 175 -11.81 1.94 12.97
CA GLN A 175 -11.48 2.86 14.05
C GLN A 175 -11.43 4.29 13.52
N ALA A 176 -11.75 5.27 14.36
CA ALA A 176 -11.70 6.69 14.02
C ALA A 176 -10.37 7.12 13.36
N SER A 177 -9.24 6.50 13.69
CA SER A 177 -7.93 6.77 13.08
C SER A 177 -7.85 6.54 11.56
N GLY A 178 -8.82 5.82 10.99
CA GLY A 178 -8.79 5.34 9.61
C GLY A 178 -8.19 3.94 9.46
N CYS A 179 -7.66 3.35 10.55
CA CYS A 179 -7.34 1.93 10.57
C CYS A 179 -8.61 1.10 10.39
N TYR A 180 -8.54 0.06 9.56
CA TYR A 180 -9.63 -0.89 9.39
C TYR A 180 -9.11 -2.29 9.11
N THR A 181 -10.01 -3.27 9.23
CA THR A 181 -9.77 -4.63 8.77
C THR A 181 -11.03 -5.17 8.11
N ALA A 182 -10.89 -5.61 6.86
CA ALA A 182 -11.95 -6.16 6.05
C ALA A 182 -11.68 -7.64 5.76
N VAL A 183 -12.68 -8.48 6.00
CA VAL A 183 -12.65 -9.90 5.68
C VAL A 183 -13.53 -10.14 4.46
N TRP A 184 -12.88 -10.39 3.34
CA TRP A 184 -13.53 -10.71 2.07
C TRP A 184 -13.60 -12.22 1.92
N SER A 185 -14.72 -12.75 1.43
CA SER A 185 -14.87 -14.18 1.19
C SER A 185 -15.27 -14.43 -0.26
N THR A 186 -14.49 -15.24 -0.96
CA THR A 186 -14.84 -15.73 -2.29
C THR A 186 -14.96 -17.24 -2.26
N GLN A 187 -16.13 -17.74 -2.64
CA GLN A 187 -16.33 -19.17 -2.82
C GLN A 187 -15.98 -19.53 -4.26
N LYS A 188 -14.85 -20.23 -4.46
CA LYS A 188 -14.41 -20.67 -5.80
C LYS A 188 -15.07 -21.98 -6.22
N SER A 189 -15.46 -22.80 -5.25
CA SER A 189 -16.21 -24.04 -5.46
C SER A 189 -16.93 -24.46 -4.17
N ALA A 190 -17.73 -25.53 -4.22
CA ALA A 190 -18.42 -26.06 -3.05
C ALA A 190 -17.47 -26.41 -1.89
N SER A 191 -16.20 -26.75 -2.17
CA SER A 191 -15.22 -27.18 -1.17
C SER A 191 -14.04 -26.21 -0.97
N LEU A 192 -13.91 -25.16 -1.79
CA LEU A 192 -12.79 -24.21 -1.70
C LEU A 192 -13.29 -22.79 -1.43
N LYS A 193 -13.14 -22.38 -0.17
CA LYS A 193 -13.37 -21.00 0.29
C LYS A 193 -12.02 -20.30 0.43
N VAL A 194 -11.90 -19.12 -0.16
CA VAL A 194 -10.74 -18.23 -0.01
C VAL A 194 -11.19 -16.98 0.72
N LEU A 195 -10.43 -16.60 1.74
CA LEU A 195 -10.56 -15.37 2.48
C LEU A 195 -9.44 -14.42 2.07
N GLU A 196 -9.77 -13.14 1.91
CA GLU A 196 -8.77 -12.06 1.87
C GLU A 196 -8.93 -11.24 3.15
N LEU A 197 -7.90 -11.24 3.99
CA LEU A 197 -7.85 -10.48 5.23
C LEU A 197 -7.08 -9.19 4.94
N GLU A 198 -7.80 -8.13 4.62
CA GLU A 198 -7.22 -6.82 4.33
C GLU A 198 -7.11 -6.00 5.60
N HIS A 199 -5.89 -5.69 6.01
CA HIS A 199 -5.56 -4.86 7.15
C HIS A 199 -5.02 -3.52 6.66
N CYS A 200 -5.75 -2.43 6.89
CA CYS A 200 -5.30 -1.08 6.59
C CYS A 200 -4.83 -0.41 7.88
N LEU A 201 -3.54 -0.06 7.92
CA LEU A 201 -2.90 0.59 9.06
C LEU A 201 -2.48 2.01 8.66
N ILE A 202 -2.79 2.97 9.51
CA ILE A 202 -2.43 4.39 9.37
C ILE A 202 -1.57 4.77 10.57
N ASP A 203 -0.43 5.41 10.34
CA ASP A 203 0.37 5.96 11.44
C ASP A 203 -0.42 7.14 12.06
N PRO A 204 -0.76 7.13 13.35
CA PRO A 204 -1.49 8.22 13.98
C PRO A 204 -0.75 9.58 13.92
N ARG A 205 0.56 9.57 13.62
CA ARG A 205 1.38 10.77 13.43
C ARG A 205 1.37 11.30 12.00
N ASP A 206 1.01 10.44 11.04
CA ASP A 206 0.94 10.74 9.62
C ASP A 206 -0.33 10.14 9.01
N LYS A 207 -1.38 10.96 8.97
CA LYS A 207 -2.68 10.58 8.41
C LYS A 207 -2.70 10.54 6.88
N GLU A 208 -1.64 11.00 6.22
CA GLU A 208 -1.55 11.00 4.78
C GLU A 208 -0.89 9.72 4.26
N SER A 209 -0.33 8.87 5.12
CA SER A 209 0.31 7.62 4.73
C SER A 209 -0.44 6.41 5.28
N ARG A 210 -0.69 5.42 4.44
CA ARG A 210 -1.28 4.16 4.87
C ARG A 210 -0.59 2.96 4.23
N VAL A 211 -0.65 1.84 4.93
CA VAL A 211 -0.26 0.54 4.40
C VAL A 211 -1.47 -0.38 4.43
N ARG A 212 -1.71 -1.11 3.34
CA ARG A 212 -2.71 -2.17 3.28
C ARG A 212 -2.01 -3.50 3.09
N VAL A 213 -2.05 -4.35 4.09
CA VAL A 213 -1.49 -5.71 4.03
C VAL A 213 -2.66 -6.68 3.92
N ILE A 214 -2.67 -7.49 2.87
CA ILE A 214 -3.73 -8.44 2.59
C ILE A 214 -3.17 -9.85 2.68
N GLN A 215 -3.60 -10.62 3.69
CA GLN A 215 -3.30 -12.05 3.77
C GLN A 215 -4.37 -12.82 3.00
N ILE A 216 -3.97 -13.59 1.98
CA ILE A 216 -4.89 -14.46 1.26
C ILE A 216 -4.80 -15.85 1.85
N VAL A 217 -5.93 -16.33 2.37
CA VAL A 217 -5.99 -17.56 3.16
C VAL A 217 -7.04 -18.48 2.57
N SER A 218 -6.70 -19.74 2.29
CA SER A 218 -7.72 -20.74 1.93
C SER A 218 -8.20 -21.48 3.17
N VAL A 219 -9.48 -21.84 3.17
CA VAL A 219 -10.06 -22.77 4.14
C VAL A 219 -9.98 -24.18 3.57
N GLU A 220 -9.09 -25.00 4.12
CA GLU A 220 -8.88 -26.39 3.73
C GLU A 220 -9.37 -27.31 4.85
N GLY A 221 -10.60 -27.81 4.69
CA GLY A 221 -11.33 -28.45 5.79
C GLY A 221 -11.59 -27.43 6.90
N ASN A 222 -10.97 -27.66 8.06
CA ASN A 222 -11.06 -26.78 9.23
C ASN A 222 -9.80 -25.91 9.42
N LYS A 223 -8.85 -25.97 8.49
CA LYS A 223 -7.56 -25.28 8.61
C LYS A 223 -7.48 -24.07 7.71
N LEU A 224 -6.97 -22.98 8.27
CA LEU A 224 -6.59 -21.79 7.52
C LEU A 224 -5.15 -21.95 7.00
N VAL A 225 -4.98 -21.85 5.68
CA VAL A 225 -3.68 -21.98 5.01
C VAL A 225 -3.38 -20.68 4.27
N LEU A 226 -2.33 -19.97 4.69
CA LEU A 226 -1.84 -18.78 4.00
C LEU A 226 -1.34 -19.16 2.60
N LYS A 227 -1.73 -18.41 1.58
CA LYS A 227 -1.38 -18.68 0.17
C LYS A 227 -0.46 -17.63 -0.43
N ASN A 228 -0.72 -16.36 -0.15
CA ASN A 228 0.14 -15.24 -0.51
C ASN A 228 -0.21 -14.02 0.35
N ILE A 229 0.67 -13.03 0.30
CA ILE A 229 0.52 -11.74 0.97
C ILE A 229 0.55 -10.65 -0.11
N LYS A 230 -0.35 -9.68 -0.06
CA LYS A 230 -0.28 -8.47 -0.90
C LYS A 230 0.02 -7.29 0.01
N VAL A 231 0.88 -6.39 -0.43
CA VAL A 231 1.19 -5.16 0.31
C VAL A 231 0.95 -3.97 -0.60
N PHE A 232 0.26 -2.96 -0.10
CA PHE A 232 0.13 -1.66 -0.73
C PHE A 232 0.67 -0.59 0.21
N VAL A 233 1.49 0.31 -0.33
CA VAL A 233 2.01 1.48 0.37
C VAL A 233 1.50 2.69 -0.38
N GLU A 234 0.66 3.48 0.29
CA GLU A 234 -0.18 4.49 -0.35
C GLU A 234 -0.08 5.83 0.39
N GLN A 235 -0.01 6.90 -0.38
CA GLN A 235 -0.01 8.28 0.08
C GLN A 235 -1.30 8.96 -0.39
N TRP A 236 -1.91 9.72 0.51
CA TRP A 236 -3.01 10.60 0.19
C TRP A 236 -2.55 11.68 -0.81
N TYR A 237 -3.19 11.70 -1.96
CA TYR A 237 -2.89 12.62 -3.05
C TYR A 237 -3.84 13.83 -3.03
N GLY A 238 -5.11 13.62 -2.69
CA GLY A 238 -6.10 14.67 -2.75
C GLY A 238 -7.51 14.23 -2.36
N PRO A 239 -8.49 15.16 -2.38
CA PRO A 239 -9.89 14.83 -2.19
C PRO A 239 -10.39 13.85 -3.24
N PHE A 240 -11.37 13.02 -2.87
CA PHE A 240 -11.96 12.02 -3.77
C PHE A 240 -12.47 12.65 -5.07
N ARG A 241 -12.02 12.07 -6.19
CA ARG A 241 -12.40 12.40 -7.57
C ARG A 241 -12.65 11.12 -8.38
N ASN A 242 -12.95 10.01 -7.71
CA ASN A 242 -13.30 8.73 -8.34
C ASN A 242 -12.24 8.21 -9.33
N GLY A 243 -10.96 8.60 -9.16
CA GLY A 243 -9.89 8.27 -10.11
C GLY A 243 -10.01 8.98 -11.47
N ASP A 244 -10.65 10.15 -11.54
CA ASP A 244 -10.77 10.95 -12.78
C ASP A 244 -9.40 11.40 -13.32
N GLN A 245 -8.39 11.51 -12.45
CA GLN A 245 -7.02 11.83 -12.82
C GLN A 245 -6.10 10.67 -12.48
N LEU A 246 -5.42 10.14 -13.51
CA LEU A 246 -4.33 9.20 -13.30
C LEU A 246 -3.11 9.96 -12.78
N GLY A 247 -2.59 9.56 -11.62
CA GLY A 247 -1.38 10.11 -11.02
C GLY A 247 -0.19 9.82 -11.93
N GLY A 248 0.37 10.86 -12.56
CA GLY A 248 1.62 10.79 -13.32
C GLY A 248 2.79 11.17 -12.43
N CYS A 249 3.84 10.34 -12.39
CA CYS A 249 5.20 10.55 -11.84
C CYS A 249 5.38 11.28 -10.47
N ALA A 250 4.32 11.65 -9.77
CA ALA A 250 4.34 12.53 -8.59
C ALA A 250 4.16 11.78 -7.27
N ILE A 251 4.34 10.45 -7.26
CA ILE A 251 4.35 9.68 -6.03
C ILE A 251 5.70 9.95 -5.36
N ARG A 252 5.68 10.41 -4.10
CA ARG A 252 6.90 10.68 -3.31
C ARG A 252 7.69 9.40 -3.05
N ASP A 253 6.99 8.28 -3.03
CA ASP A 253 7.53 6.95 -2.85
C ASP A 253 7.95 6.30 -4.17
N SER A 254 8.77 5.26 -4.02
CA SER A 254 9.24 4.40 -5.11
C SER A 254 8.81 2.96 -4.88
N ALA A 255 8.86 2.17 -5.95
CA ALA A 255 8.78 0.72 -5.91
C ALA A 255 9.58 0.16 -4.71
N PHE A 256 8.97 -0.74 -3.95
CA PHE A 256 9.44 -1.14 -2.63
C PHE A 256 9.69 -2.63 -2.49
N ALA A 257 9.16 -3.47 -3.39
CA ALA A 257 9.12 -4.91 -3.21
C ALA A 257 10.51 -5.54 -3.01
N THR A 258 11.54 -4.96 -3.63
CA THR A 258 12.95 -5.40 -3.56
C THR A 258 13.80 -4.61 -2.58
N THR A 259 13.19 -3.68 -1.83
CA THR A 259 13.91 -2.92 -0.79
C THR A 259 14.20 -3.80 0.43
N LYS A 260 15.07 -3.31 1.33
CA LYS A 260 15.47 -4.05 2.52
C LYS A 260 14.25 -4.47 3.34
N VAL A 261 14.13 -5.78 3.60
CA VAL A 261 13.13 -6.34 4.51
C VAL A 261 13.43 -5.95 5.96
N LEU A 262 12.38 -5.86 6.77
CA LEU A 262 12.48 -5.66 8.21
C LEU A 262 13.46 -6.66 8.84
N ASN A 263 14.31 -6.20 9.77
CA ASN A 263 15.15 -7.12 10.52
C ASN A 263 14.36 -7.74 11.68
N GLY A 264 14.33 -9.07 11.76
CA GLY A 264 13.58 -9.79 12.78
C GLY A 264 13.94 -9.37 14.22
N SER A 265 15.21 -9.00 14.46
CA SER A 265 15.65 -8.54 15.78
C SER A 265 15.01 -7.22 16.22
N GLU A 266 14.48 -6.41 15.30
CA GLU A 266 13.82 -5.13 15.60
C GLU A 266 12.38 -5.32 16.07
N VAL A 267 11.78 -6.49 15.81
CA VAL A 267 10.39 -6.80 16.17
C VAL A 267 10.22 -7.99 17.10
N SER A 268 11.24 -8.84 17.24
CA SER A 268 11.25 -9.92 18.24
C SER A 268 11.33 -9.38 19.66
N GLY A 269 10.84 -10.15 20.64
CA GLY A 269 10.90 -9.82 22.05
C GLY A 269 9.53 -9.53 22.65
N VAL A 270 9.52 -8.88 23.82
CA VAL A 270 8.31 -8.63 24.59
C VAL A 270 7.76 -7.25 24.26
N TRP A 271 6.46 -7.18 24.01
CA TRP A 271 5.74 -5.96 23.66
C TRP A 271 4.55 -5.75 24.60
N GLN A 272 4.32 -4.51 24.97
CA GLN A 272 3.12 -4.05 25.66
C GLN A 272 2.11 -3.57 24.62
N ARG A 273 0.86 -4.02 24.72
CA ARG A 273 -0.20 -3.77 23.75
C ARG A 273 -1.38 -3.05 24.42
N SER A 274 -1.83 -1.97 23.79
CA SER A 274 -3.13 -1.36 24.03
C SER A 274 -4.07 -1.77 22.90
N ASN A 275 -5.11 -2.53 23.22
CA ASN A 275 -5.97 -3.18 22.24
C ASN A 275 -7.28 -2.42 22.02
N SER A 276 -7.73 -2.41 20.77
CA SER A 276 -9.12 -2.13 20.40
C SER A 276 -9.71 -3.36 19.72
N ILE A 277 -10.92 -3.77 20.10
CA ILE A 277 -11.50 -5.07 19.72
C ILE A 277 -12.90 -4.89 19.11
N ALA A 278 -13.16 -5.62 18.03
CA ALA A 278 -14.47 -5.85 17.44
C ALA A 278 -14.79 -7.36 17.49
N ARG A 279 -15.99 -7.73 17.97
CA ARG A 279 -16.36 -9.13 18.22
C ARG A 279 -17.48 -9.59 17.29
N PHE A 280 -17.16 -10.53 16.41
CA PHE A 280 -18.07 -11.04 15.39
C PHE A 280 -18.76 -12.34 15.79
N GLN A 281 -18.26 -13.01 16.82
CA GLN A 281 -18.91 -14.20 17.37
C GLN A 281 -20.37 -13.88 17.76
N ASP A 282 -21.30 -14.64 17.21
CA ASP A 282 -22.74 -14.58 17.50
C ASP A 282 -23.40 -13.21 17.22
N SER A 283 -22.71 -12.32 16.50
CA SER A 283 -23.22 -11.01 16.09
C SER A 283 -23.75 -11.05 14.67
N PRO A 284 -24.99 -10.60 14.41
CA PRO A 284 -25.48 -10.42 13.04
C PRO A 284 -24.86 -9.18 12.37
N ASN A 285 -24.19 -8.31 13.15
CA ASN A 285 -23.62 -7.09 12.63
C ASN A 285 -22.22 -7.34 12.04
N ILE A 286 -22.14 -7.19 10.72
CA ILE A 286 -20.91 -7.34 9.94
C ILE A 286 -20.03 -6.08 9.97
N LEU A 287 -20.53 -4.91 10.37
CA LEU A 287 -19.78 -3.66 10.48
C LEU A 287 -19.64 -3.26 11.94
N GLN A 288 -18.44 -3.28 12.50
CA GLN A 288 -18.22 -3.02 13.92
C GLN A 288 -17.11 -2.00 14.17
N GLU A 289 -17.34 -1.14 15.14
CA GLU A 289 -16.30 -0.26 15.66
C GLU A 289 -15.28 -1.07 16.50
N LEU A 290 -14.00 -0.78 16.32
CA LEU A 290 -12.92 -1.25 17.18
C LEU A 290 -12.95 -0.43 18.48
N VAL A 291 -13.49 -1.03 19.54
CA VAL A 291 -13.63 -0.38 20.84
C VAL A 291 -12.39 -0.64 21.69
N ALA A 292 -11.80 0.43 22.22
CA ALA A 292 -10.65 0.33 23.12
C ALA A 292 -10.99 -0.50 24.36
N VAL A 293 -10.07 -1.37 24.76
CA VAL A 293 -10.20 -2.21 25.95
C VAL A 293 -9.22 -1.72 27.00
N ASP A 294 -9.71 -1.55 28.23
CA ASP A 294 -8.88 -1.13 29.35
C ASP A 294 -7.81 -2.18 29.68
N GLY A 295 -6.59 -1.70 29.93
CA GLY A 295 -5.46 -2.51 30.33
C GLY A 295 -4.33 -2.55 29.30
N ILE A 296 -3.21 -3.11 29.73
CA ILE A 296 -2.03 -3.34 28.90
C ILE A 296 -1.77 -4.84 28.90
N GLU A 297 -1.78 -5.44 27.72
CA GLU A 297 -1.45 -6.85 27.53
C GLU A 297 0.04 -6.98 27.19
N LYS A 298 0.69 -8.04 27.69
CA LYS A 298 2.04 -8.40 27.24
C LYS A 298 1.94 -9.48 26.18
N SER A 299 2.72 -9.32 25.12
CA SER A 299 2.90 -10.33 24.09
C SER A 299 4.39 -10.59 23.88
N ALA A 300 4.74 -11.79 23.44
CA ALA A 300 6.07 -12.12 22.99
C ALA A 300 6.01 -12.44 21.49
N ARG A 301 6.94 -11.89 20.73
CA ARG A 301 7.09 -12.13 19.30
C ARG A 301 8.41 -12.84 19.03
N ASP A 302 8.36 -13.94 18.30
CA ASP A 302 9.54 -14.66 17.82
C ASP A 302 9.76 -14.35 16.34
N ALA A 303 10.97 -13.94 15.96
CA ALA A 303 11.30 -13.58 14.58
C ALA A 303 11.12 -14.76 13.62
N ASP A 304 11.39 -15.99 14.06
CA ASP A 304 11.30 -17.19 13.22
C ASP A 304 9.86 -17.55 12.85
N SER A 305 8.88 -16.98 13.57
CA SER A 305 7.44 -17.14 13.29
C SER A 305 6.88 -16.09 12.32
N LEU A 306 7.71 -15.14 11.87
CA LEU A 306 7.29 -14.01 11.06
C LEU A 306 7.72 -14.15 9.61
N VAL A 307 6.83 -13.69 8.74
CA VAL A 307 7.15 -13.32 7.37
C VAL A 307 7.56 -11.85 7.39
N LEU A 308 8.87 -11.60 7.32
CA LEU A 308 9.44 -10.25 7.31
C LEU A 308 9.31 -9.64 5.91
N LEU A 309 8.76 -8.44 5.83
CA LEU A 309 8.45 -7.76 4.57
C LEU A 309 9.19 -6.43 4.48
N PRO A 310 9.32 -5.84 3.27
CA PRO A 310 9.84 -4.48 3.13
C PRO A 310 8.97 -3.44 3.85
N ARG A 311 9.47 -2.20 3.94
CA ARG A 311 8.74 -1.05 4.53
C ARG A 311 8.37 -1.26 6.02
N ASN A 312 9.22 -1.97 6.74
CA ASN A 312 9.07 -2.27 8.16
C ASN A 312 7.79 -3.06 8.49
N LEU A 313 7.33 -3.87 7.54
CA LEU A 313 6.13 -4.68 7.69
C LEU A 313 6.48 -6.12 8.04
N TRP A 314 5.52 -6.81 8.64
CA TRP A 314 5.58 -8.24 8.83
C TRP A 314 4.18 -8.85 8.84
N SER A 315 4.13 -10.15 8.61
CA SER A 315 2.91 -10.95 8.66
C SER A 315 3.17 -12.25 9.40
N SER A 316 2.17 -12.79 10.09
CA SER A 316 2.24 -14.10 10.71
C SER A 316 0.88 -14.79 10.66
N LYS A 317 0.92 -16.12 10.79
CA LYS A 317 -0.25 -16.97 11.00
C LYS A 317 0.12 -18.01 12.05
N VAL A 318 -0.50 -17.93 13.21
CA VAL A 318 -0.21 -18.80 14.35
C VAL A 318 -1.45 -19.56 14.81
N GLU A 319 -1.25 -20.81 15.20
CA GLU A 319 -2.27 -21.60 15.90
C GLU A 319 -2.18 -21.27 17.40
N LEU A 320 -3.33 -21.05 18.02
CA LEU A 320 -3.47 -20.70 19.43
C LEU A 320 -4.27 -21.79 20.14
N GLU A 321 -4.13 -21.88 21.47
CA GLU A 321 -4.92 -22.77 22.32
C GLU A 321 -4.91 -24.22 21.77
N ASP A 322 -3.72 -24.78 21.55
CA ASP A 322 -3.51 -26.13 21.00
C ASP A 322 -4.24 -26.42 19.67
N GLY A 323 -4.47 -25.38 18.85
CA GLY A 323 -5.12 -25.47 17.55
C GLY A 323 -6.63 -25.19 17.57
N GLU A 324 -7.20 -24.82 18.72
CA GLU A 324 -8.61 -24.41 18.81
C GLU A 324 -8.89 -23.08 18.12
N LYS A 325 -7.88 -22.23 17.97
CA LYS A 325 -7.97 -20.94 17.29
C LYS A 325 -6.81 -20.75 16.32
N THR A 326 -7.06 -19.98 15.27
CA THR A 326 -6.01 -19.49 14.37
C THR A 326 -6.01 -17.97 14.38
N CYS A 327 -4.84 -17.37 14.58
CA CYS A 327 -4.63 -15.93 14.50
C CYS A 327 -3.83 -15.60 13.24
N CYS A 328 -4.40 -14.75 12.39
CA CYS A 328 -3.70 -14.14 11.26
C CYS A 328 -3.40 -12.70 11.66
N GLU A 329 -2.12 -12.33 11.69
CA GLU A 329 -1.66 -11.04 12.21
C GLU A 329 -0.73 -10.37 11.20
N VAL A 330 -0.80 -9.05 11.16
CA VAL A 330 0.15 -8.21 10.45
C VAL A 330 0.59 -7.09 11.36
N GLY A 331 1.77 -6.54 11.11
CA GLY A 331 2.23 -5.37 11.83
C GLY A 331 3.12 -4.46 11.02
N TRP A 332 3.18 -3.22 11.49
CA TRP A 332 4.01 -2.16 10.96
C TRP A 332 4.85 -1.56 12.08
N LEU A 333 6.17 -1.73 11.99
CA LEU A 333 7.12 -1.09 12.89
C LEU A 333 7.31 0.36 12.43
N LEU A 334 6.71 1.29 13.18
CA LEU A 334 6.70 2.71 12.85
C LEU A 334 8.05 3.36 13.15
N GLU A 335 8.66 2.97 14.26
CA GLU A 335 9.99 3.36 14.70
C GLU A 335 10.50 2.32 15.71
N PRO A 336 11.81 2.28 16.02
CA PRO A 336 12.34 1.33 17.00
C PRO A 336 11.54 1.37 18.31
N GLY A 337 10.99 0.21 18.69
CA GLY A 337 10.20 0.06 19.91
C GLY A 337 8.75 0.54 19.84
N ARG A 338 8.23 0.93 18.67
CA ARG A 338 6.80 1.27 18.47
C ARG A 338 6.23 0.65 17.21
N ALA A 339 5.12 -0.06 17.35
CA ALA A 339 4.45 -0.74 16.25
C ALA A 339 2.93 -0.58 16.32
N ILE A 340 2.27 -0.79 15.18
CA ILE A 340 0.83 -1.03 15.10
C ILE A 340 0.62 -2.43 14.55
N THR A 341 -0.31 -3.18 15.13
CA THR A 341 -0.69 -4.51 14.64
C THR A 341 -2.18 -4.58 14.37
N SER A 342 -2.56 -5.45 13.44
CA SER A 342 -3.94 -5.88 13.26
C SER A 342 -3.99 -7.39 13.16
N LYS A 343 -4.94 -8.02 13.86
CA LYS A 343 -5.14 -9.47 13.85
C LYS A 343 -6.60 -9.85 13.66
N CYS A 344 -6.80 -10.94 12.92
CA CYS A 344 -8.06 -11.66 12.82
C CYS A 344 -7.93 -13.00 13.56
N VAL A 345 -8.82 -13.25 14.52
CA VAL A 345 -8.86 -14.50 15.28
C VAL A 345 -10.03 -15.33 14.80
N PHE A 346 -9.74 -16.56 14.39
CA PHE A 346 -10.70 -17.53 13.90
C PHE A 346 -10.84 -18.71 14.85
N SER A 347 -12.02 -19.31 14.90
CA SER A 347 -12.23 -20.61 15.54
C SER A 347 -11.63 -21.75 14.73
N ILE A 348 -11.62 -22.94 15.33
CA ILE A 348 -11.32 -24.22 14.68
C ILE A 348 -12.17 -24.50 13.43
N ASN A 349 -13.32 -23.85 13.26
CA ASN A 349 -14.17 -24.01 12.08
C ASN A 349 -13.94 -22.91 11.03
N ALA A 350 -12.83 -22.16 11.13
CA ALA A 350 -12.52 -21.03 10.26
C ALA A 350 -13.60 -19.92 10.26
N GLU A 351 -14.31 -19.76 11.38
CA GLU A 351 -15.26 -18.67 11.60
C GLU A 351 -14.57 -17.53 12.35
N LEU A 352 -14.74 -16.30 11.86
CA LEU A 352 -14.18 -15.12 12.50
C LEU A 352 -14.82 -14.90 13.87
N LYS A 353 -13.99 -14.79 14.91
CA LYS A 353 -14.42 -14.52 16.28
C LYS A 353 -14.24 -13.06 16.64
N GLU A 354 -13.07 -12.51 16.35
CA GLU A 354 -12.74 -11.12 16.67
C GLU A 354 -11.67 -10.56 15.74
N ILE A 355 -11.70 -9.23 15.62
CA ILE A 355 -10.64 -8.43 15.02
C ILE A 355 -10.09 -7.52 16.10
N ILE A 356 -8.76 -7.43 16.16
CA ILE A 356 -8.06 -6.63 17.16
C ILE A 356 -7.02 -5.77 16.46
N VAL A 357 -7.02 -4.48 16.76
CA VAL A 357 -5.96 -3.55 16.38
C VAL A 357 -5.26 -3.10 17.65
N SER A 358 -3.92 -3.09 17.63
CA SER A 358 -3.14 -2.74 18.82
C SER A 358 -2.11 -1.67 18.49
N SER A 359 -1.96 -0.72 19.40
CA SER A 359 -0.74 0.09 19.49
C SER A 359 0.21 -0.62 20.43
N GLU A 360 1.48 -0.76 20.03
CA GLU A 360 2.47 -1.49 20.79
C GLU A 360 3.71 -0.66 21.12
N THR A 361 4.27 -0.95 22.29
CA THR A 361 5.58 -0.44 22.73
C THR A 361 6.45 -1.60 23.21
N ALA A 362 7.73 -1.63 22.81
CA ALA A 362 8.67 -2.63 23.33
C ALA A 362 8.78 -2.50 24.86
N ALA A 363 8.76 -3.65 25.54
CA ALA A 363 8.64 -3.74 27.00
C ALA A 363 9.97 -3.60 27.76
#